data_AF-A0A2G5TDN2-F1
#
_entry.id   AF-A0A2G5TDN2-F1
#
_cell.length_a   1.000
_cell.length_b   1.000
_cell.length_c   1.000
_cell.angle_alpha   90.00
_cell.angle_beta   90.00
_cell.angle_gamma   90.00
#
_symmetry.space_group_name_H-M   'P 1'
#
loop_
_entity.id
_entity.type
_entity.pdbx_description
1 polymer ?
#
loop_
_entity_poly.entity_id
_entity_poly.type
_entity_poly.pdbx_seq_one_letter_code
_entity_poly.pdbx_strand_id
1 'polypeptide(L)'
;MNKYFYACFFLFTVSINSTNALGWLIEQLTTLTKTSDCIQIPDSVIFAESTTFIPGKDGSLQTIPANFNCVYNISVPTNSTDGLYAVVTVLNGLKGVNDFMLVTETTGKLVKITSTSDFLRSFKMVPGSRMSVQVVTKSVQMNSQFEITVQYHAAIIGQNLKMKTGGEMNFVDVKAIGDDSSFFNSVTYTGTEPILVTLATDQNSFDGYTNCYVIDGTIQNQVQVYQVDDLLHKSRLTTTYNSVTIVSFDELYFQFVLNPASEAAPFTSLTSSAIKQTDDYYYLLGNRAVEFVNFNSVGILMDNVRMDTEPCNATVVSGPPNNSSKVLLDLSTYPLMPQNFNVKYFTIISNECRFEFSVRASNRIE
;
A
#
# COMPACT_ATOMS: atom_id res chain seq x y z
N MET A 1 -35.44 -36.09 -90.00
CA MET A 1 -36.84 -35.64 -89.97
C MET A 1 -36.95 -34.50 -88.95
N ASN A 2 -37.39 -33.32 -89.41
CA ASN A 2 -37.90 -32.09 -88.73
C ASN A 2 -37.38 -31.73 -87.30
N LYS A 3 -36.75 -30.59 -86.97
CA LYS A 3 -36.99 -29.14 -87.18
C LYS A 3 -38.23 -28.53 -86.42
N TYR A 4 -37.92 -27.59 -85.51
CA TYR A 4 -38.72 -26.50 -84.87
C TYR A 4 -39.68 -26.84 -83.70
N PHE A 5 -39.51 -26.29 -82.47
CA PHE A 5 -39.77 -24.93 -81.90
C PHE A 5 -41.24 -24.70 -81.51
N TYR A 6 -41.55 -24.49 -80.21
CA TYR A 6 -42.04 -23.22 -79.63
C TYR A 6 -42.44 -23.33 -78.15
N ALA A 7 -42.19 -22.22 -77.46
CA ALA A 7 -42.43 -21.93 -76.05
C ALA A 7 -43.91 -21.82 -75.66
N CYS A 8 -44.18 -21.92 -74.35
CA CYS A 8 -45.19 -21.06 -73.72
C CYS A 8 -44.77 -20.71 -72.29
N PHE A 9 -44.53 -19.42 -72.08
CA PHE A 9 -44.34 -18.73 -70.80
C PHE A 9 -45.69 -18.60 -70.09
N PHE A 10 -45.74 -18.82 -68.78
CA PHE A 10 -46.68 -18.10 -67.91
C PHE A 10 -45.95 -17.64 -66.65
N LEU A 11 -45.93 -16.33 -66.49
CA LEU A 11 -45.44 -15.59 -65.33
C LEU A 11 -46.38 -15.79 -64.15
N PHE A 12 -45.84 -16.17 -62.99
CA PHE A 12 -46.35 -15.71 -61.70
C PHE A 12 -45.28 -14.85 -61.06
N THR A 13 -45.55 -13.55 -61.00
CA THR A 13 -44.80 -12.59 -60.19
C THR A 13 -45.15 -12.79 -58.72
N VAL A 14 -44.20 -13.29 -57.93
CA VAL A 14 -44.16 -13.08 -56.48
C VAL A 14 -42.99 -12.14 -56.22
N SER A 15 -43.28 -10.89 -55.87
CA SER A 15 -42.25 -9.98 -55.38
C SER A 15 -41.89 -10.37 -53.95
N ILE A 16 -40.71 -10.95 -53.77
CA ILE A 16 -40.11 -11.09 -52.44
C ILE A 16 -38.98 -10.07 -52.40
N ASN A 17 -39.18 -8.99 -51.62
CA ASN A 17 -38.16 -7.99 -51.36
C ASN A 17 -36.97 -8.66 -50.66
N SER A 18 -35.87 -8.79 -51.41
CA SER A 18 -34.60 -9.36 -50.98
C SER A 18 -33.75 -8.33 -50.24
N THR A 19 -34.15 -7.94 -49.03
CA THR A 19 -33.30 -7.11 -48.14
C THR A 19 -33.19 -7.60 -46.70
N ASN A 20 -33.97 -8.59 -46.26
CA ASN A 20 -34.02 -8.96 -44.84
C ASN A 20 -33.36 -10.29 -44.48
N ALA A 21 -32.90 -11.07 -45.45
CA ALA A 21 -32.28 -12.38 -45.21
C ALA A 21 -30.73 -12.34 -45.07
N LEU A 22 -30.07 -11.30 -45.60
CA LEU A 22 -28.63 -11.09 -45.37
C LEU A 22 -28.32 -10.39 -44.04
N GLY A 23 -29.28 -9.66 -43.47
CA GLY A 23 -29.11 -9.01 -42.15
C GLY A 23 -29.04 -10.02 -41.00
N TRP A 24 -29.84 -11.08 -41.06
CA TRP A 24 -29.91 -12.11 -40.01
C TRP A 24 -28.67 -13.01 -39.95
N LEU A 25 -27.94 -13.21 -41.06
CA LEU A 25 -26.69 -13.97 -41.03
C LEU A 25 -25.49 -13.13 -40.54
N ILE A 26 -25.49 -11.82 -40.77
CA ILE A 26 -24.42 -10.92 -40.29
C ILE A 26 -24.56 -10.66 -38.78
N GLU A 27 -25.79 -10.67 -38.25
CA GLU A 27 -26.07 -10.57 -36.81
C GLU A 27 -25.73 -11.87 -36.04
N GLN A 28 -25.70 -13.03 -36.71
CA GLN A 28 -25.27 -14.32 -36.12
C GLN A 28 -23.79 -14.66 -36.34
N LEU A 29 -23.05 -13.95 -37.20
CA LEU A 29 -21.61 -14.14 -37.42
C LEU A 29 -20.71 -13.12 -36.71
N THR A 30 -21.29 -12.20 -35.94
CA THR A 30 -20.58 -11.28 -35.02
C THR A 30 -20.54 -11.79 -33.57
N THR A 31 -21.06 -12.98 -33.30
CA THR A 31 -21.00 -13.67 -31.99
C THR A 31 -19.78 -14.58 -31.82
N LEU A 32 -18.74 -14.38 -32.63
CA LEU A 32 -17.40 -14.91 -32.40
C LEU A 32 -16.47 -13.71 -32.26
N THR A 33 -15.92 -13.55 -31.05
CA THR A 33 -15.08 -12.45 -30.54
C THR A 33 -15.80 -11.15 -30.15
N LYS A 34 -16.88 -11.23 -29.36
CA LYS A 34 -17.24 -10.11 -28.48
C LYS A 34 -16.47 -10.29 -27.16
N THR A 35 -15.26 -9.73 -27.08
CA THR A 35 -14.79 -9.20 -25.79
C THR A 35 -15.91 -8.30 -25.29
N SER A 36 -16.65 -8.73 -24.26
CA SER A 36 -17.67 -7.86 -23.68
C SER A 36 -16.91 -6.78 -22.93
N ASP A 37 -16.77 -5.60 -23.52
CA ASP A 37 -16.35 -4.43 -22.78
C ASP A 37 -17.35 -4.23 -21.66
N CYS A 38 -16.91 -4.53 -20.45
CA CYS A 38 -17.74 -4.41 -19.28
C CYS A 38 -17.98 -2.95 -18.99
N ILE A 39 -19.19 -2.65 -18.52
CA ILE A 39 -19.57 -1.30 -18.13
C ILE A 39 -18.70 -0.91 -16.94
N GLN A 40 -17.80 0.06 -17.17
CA GLN A 40 -16.95 0.62 -16.14
C GLN A 40 -17.77 1.57 -15.25
N ILE A 41 -17.24 1.87 -14.06
CA ILE A 41 -17.81 2.90 -13.19
C ILE A 41 -17.69 4.25 -13.90
N PRO A 42 -18.79 4.97 -14.18
CA PRO A 42 -18.70 6.29 -14.79
C PRO A 42 -18.21 7.33 -13.77
N ASP A 43 -17.40 8.30 -14.21
CA ASP A 43 -16.87 9.35 -13.33
C ASP A 43 -17.97 10.13 -12.58
N SER A 44 -19.16 10.24 -13.17
CA SER A 44 -20.31 10.94 -12.56
C SER A 44 -20.82 10.31 -11.25
N VAL A 45 -20.47 9.06 -10.96
CA VAL A 45 -20.87 8.38 -9.71
C VAL A 45 -19.71 8.22 -8.72
N ILE A 46 -18.57 8.87 -8.99
CA ILE A 46 -17.39 8.86 -8.12
C ILE A 46 -17.36 10.16 -7.31
N PHE A 47 -17.98 10.14 -6.14
CA PHE A 47 -17.99 11.25 -5.18
C PHE A 47 -18.08 10.74 -3.74
N ALA A 48 -17.82 11.60 -2.75
CA ALA A 48 -17.84 11.20 -1.34
C ALA A 48 -19.22 10.65 -0.92
N GLU A 49 -19.21 9.58 -0.12
CA GLU A 49 -20.39 8.84 0.36
C GLU A 49 -21.20 8.14 -0.75
N SER A 50 -20.67 8.06 -1.97
CA SER A 50 -21.29 7.27 -3.03
C SER A 50 -20.98 5.78 -2.90
N THR A 51 -21.94 4.95 -3.31
CA THR A 51 -21.77 3.49 -3.42
C THR A 51 -22.15 3.06 -4.82
N THR A 52 -21.26 2.30 -5.47
CA THR A 52 -21.48 1.71 -6.79
C THR A 52 -21.47 0.19 -6.68
N PHE A 53 -22.37 -0.46 -7.40
CA PHE A 53 -22.47 -1.92 -7.47
C PHE A 53 -22.13 -2.39 -8.89
N ILE A 54 -21.38 -3.49 -8.99
CA ILE A 54 -21.00 -4.11 -10.26
C ILE A 54 -21.27 -5.62 -10.16
N PRO A 55 -21.85 -6.25 -11.20
CA PRO A 55 -22.40 -5.63 -12.41
C PRO A 55 -23.86 -5.18 -12.23
N GLY A 56 -24.44 -5.41 -11.05
CA GLY A 56 -25.84 -5.11 -10.71
C GLY A 56 -26.08 -3.66 -10.29
N LYS A 57 -27.21 -3.41 -9.60
CA LYS A 57 -27.59 -2.06 -9.11
C LYS A 57 -27.85 -1.99 -7.60
N ASP A 58 -27.88 -3.12 -6.93
CA ASP A 58 -28.43 -3.26 -5.56
C ASP A 58 -27.54 -4.10 -4.63
N GLY A 59 -26.31 -4.44 -5.05
CA GLY A 59 -25.38 -5.26 -4.26
C GLY A 59 -25.73 -6.75 -4.21
N SER A 60 -26.68 -7.23 -5.03
CA SER A 60 -26.97 -8.66 -5.15
C SER A 60 -26.01 -9.36 -6.12
N LEU A 61 -25.65 -10.61 -5.81
CA LEU A 61 -24.86 -11.48 -6.69
C LEU A 61 -25.53 -11.61 -8.07
N GLN A 62 -24.78 -11.27 -9.12
CA GLN A 62 -25.25 -11.37 -10.49
C GLN A 62 -24.66 -12.59 -11.18
N THR A 63 -25.51 -13.35 -11.89
CA THR A 63 -25.07 -14.51 -12.67
C THR A 63 -24.30 -14.08 -13.91
N ILE A 64 -23.17 -14.74 -14.16
CA ILE A 64 -22.32 -14.51 -15.33
C ILE A 64 -22.40 -15.68 -16.33
N PRO A 65 -22.32 -15.40 -17.65
CA PRO A 65 -22.34 -16.43 -18.68
C PRO A 65 -21.05 -17.26 -18.71
N ALA A 66 -21.04 -18.35 -19.47
CA ALA A 66 -19.81 -19.06 -19.84
C ALA A 66 -18.94 -18.22 -20.79
N ASN A 67 -17.63 -18.49 -20.83
CA ASN A 67 -16.64 -17.74 -21.62
C ASN A 67 -16.61 -16.22 -21.32
N PHE A 68 -16.98 -15.83 -20.10
CA PHE A 68 -16.91 -14.45 -19.65
C PHE A 68 -15.46 -14.09 -19.34
N ASN A 69 -14.99 -12.94 -19.81
CA ASN A 69 -13.69 -12.40 -19.45
C ASN A 69 -13.80 -10.88 -19.45
N CYS A 70 -13.71 -10.31 -18.26
CA CYS A 70 -14.06 -8.93 -18.02
C CYS A 70 -13.06 -8.31 -17.04
N VAL A 71 -12.62 -7.08 -17.30
CA VAL A 71 -11.77 -6.33 -16.36
C VAL A 71 -12.52 -5.07 -15.93
N TYR A 72 -12.78 -4.96 -14.63
CA TYR A 72 -13.31 -3.73 -14.01
C TYR A 72 -12.15 -2.94 -13.42
N ASN A 73 -11.98 -1.71 -13.89
CA ASN A 73 -10.99 -0.78 -13.36
C ASN A 73 -11.67 0.15 -12.35
N ILE A 74 -11.09 0.24 -11.16
CA ILE A 74 -11.56 1.10 -10.09
C ILE A 74 -10.46 2.12 -9.84
N SER A 75 -10.81 3.40 -9.83
CA SER A 75 -9.88 4.49 -9.61
C SER A 75 -10.39 5.41 -8.51
N VAL A 76 -9.46 5.91 -7.72
CA VAL A 76 -9.78 6.80 -6.61
C VAL A 76 -9.17 8.18 -6.90
N PRO A 77 -9.99 9.19 -7.24
CA PRO A 77 -9.48 10.51 -7.60
C PRO A 77 -8.89 11.25 -6.40
N THR A 78 -7.94 12.13 -6.67
CA THR A 78 -7.30 12.97 -5.66
C THR A 78 -6.73 14.25 -6.26
N ASN A 79 -6.53 15.25 -5.42
CA ASN A 79 -5.75 16.44 -5.68
C ASN A 79 -4.77 16.68 -4.51
N SER A 80 -4.17 17.87 -4.42
CA SER A 80 -3.12 18.15 -3.41
C SER A 80 -3.65 18.38 -1.99
N THR A 81 -4.94 18.67 -1.82
CA THR A 81 -5.56 18.99 -0.52
C THR A 81 -6.67 18.02 -0.15
N ASP A 82 -7.35 17.46 -1.14
CA ASP A 82 -8.52 16.62 -0.96
C ASP A 82 -8.47 15.42 -1.92
N GLY A 83 -9.23 14.38 -1.61
CA GLY A 83 -9.41 13.25 -2.49
C GLY A 83 -10.53 12.36 -1.98
N LEU A 84 -10.59 11.18 -2.57
CA LEU A 84 -11.40 10.09 -2.04
C LEU A 84 -10.48 8.99 -1.54
N TYR A 85 -10.99 8.14 -0.66
CA TYR A 85 -10.51 6.77 -0.53
C TYR A 85 -11.66 5.83 -0.86
N ALA A 86 -11.38 4.57 -1.16
CA ALA A 86 -12.43 3.59 -1.44
C ALA A 86 -12.27 2.31 -0.64
N VAL A 87 -13.41 1.72 -0.28
CA VAL A 87 -13.51 0.34 0.20
C VAL A 87 -14.19 -0.47 -0.89
N VAL A 88 -13.46 -1.44 -1.43
CA VAL A 88 -13.95 -2.35 -2.47
C VAL A 88 -14.23 -3.70 -1.83
N THR A 89 -15.49 -4.14 -1.87
CA THR A 89 -15.90 -5.46 -1.39
C THR A 89 -16.26 -6.33 -2.57
N VAL A 90 -15.71 -7.54 -2.62
CA VAL A 90 -16.00 -8.55 -3.64
C VAL A 90 -16.73 -9.72 -2.99
N LEU A 91 -17.93 -10.01 -3.47
CA LEU A 91 -18.69 -11.21 -3.09
C LEU A 91 -18.46 -12.32 -4.12
N ASN A 92 -18.05 -13.47 -3.62
CA ASN A 92 -17.68 -14.64 -4.38
C ASN A 92 -18.86 -15.63 -4.46
N GLY A 93 -19.49 -15.70 -5.63
CA GLY A 93 -20.50 -16.71 -5.97
C GLY A 93 -20.03 -17.68 -7.07
N LEU A 94 -18.72 -17.84 -7.26
CA LEU A 94 -18.17 -18.69 -8.32
C LEU A 94 -18.44 -20.17 -8.03
N LYS A 95 -18.80 -20.92 -9.08
CA LYS A 95 -19.13 -22.36 -8.98
C LYS A 95 -18.30 -23.23 -9.92
N GLY A 96 -17.82 -22.67 -11.04
CA GLY A 96 -17.01 -23.42 -11.98
C GLY A 96 -15.59 -23.66 -11.46
N VAL A 97 -15.09 -24.88 -11.65
CA VAL A 97 -13.75 -25.30 -11.20
C VAL A 97 -12.63 -24.47 -11.83
N ASN A 98 -12.85 -23.94 -13.04
CA ASN A 98 -11.88 -23.10 -13.75
C ASN A 98 -12.27 -21.62 -13.78
N ASP A 99 -13.34 -21.25 -13.08
CA ASP A 99 -13.77 -19.85 -12.98
C ASP A 99 -12.99 -19.17 -11.86
N PHE A 100 -12.59 -17.93 -12.08
CA PHE A 100 -11.83 -17.17 -11.08
C PHE A 100 -12.05 -15.67 -11.23
N MET A 101 -11.78 -14.96 -10.14
CA MET A 101 -11.51 -13.52 -10.17
C MET A 101 -10.04 -13.29 -9.86
N LEU A 102 -9.40 -12.39 -10.58
CA LEU A 102 -8.04 -11.94 -10.33
C LEU A 102 -8.10 -10.46 -9.96
N VAL A 103 -7.86 -10.16 -8.69
CA VAL A 103 -7.79 -8.82 -8.16
C VAL A 103 -6.33 -8.36 -8.22
N THR A 104 -6.08 -7.22 -8.87
CA THR A 104 -4.80 -6.51 -8.77
C THR A 104 -5.00 -5.35 -7.80
N GLU A 105 -4.46 -5.50 -6.59
CA GLU A 105 -4.57 -4.51 -5.52
C GLU A 105 -3.84 -3.22 -5.85
N THR A 106 -4.12 -2.18 -5.05
CA THR A 106 -3.42 -0.89 -5.08
C THR A 106 -1.90 -1.02 -4.95
N THR A 107 -1.42 -2.05 -4.25
CA THR A 107 0.00 -2.38 -4.08
C THR A 107 0.60 -3.09 -5.30
N GLY A 108 -0.22 -3.43 -6.31
CA GLY A 108 0.16 -4.29 -7.43
C GLY A 108 0.12 -5.79 -7.11
N LYS A 109 -0.20 -6.18 -5.85
CA LYS A 109 -0.34 -7.58 -5.45
C LYS A 109 -1.52 -8.24 -6.15
N LEU A 110 -1.30 -9.47 -6.61
CA LEU A 110 -2.34 -10.27 -7.27
C LEU A 110 -3.02 -11.21 -6.26
N VAL A 111 -4.34 -11.12 -6.16
CA VAL A 111 -5.17 -12.03 -5.37
C VAL A 111 -6.11 -12.79 -6.28
N LYS A 112 -5.94 -14.11 -6.30
CA LYS A 112 -6.82 -15.01 -7.05
C LYS A 112 -7.94 -15.53 -6.15
N ILE A 113 -9.18 -15.27 -6.54
CA ILE A 113 -10.40 -15.75 -5.88
C ILE A 113 -10.99 -16.86 -6.76
N THR A 114 -11.31 -18.00 -6.16
CA THR A 114 -11.89 -19.17 -6.82
C THR A 114 -13.14 -19.63 -6.05
N SER A 115 -13.85 -20.65 -6.54
CA SER A 115 -15.05 -21.17 -5.86
C SER A 115 -14.82 -21.65 -4.42
N THR A 116 -13.58 -21.94 -4.02
CA THR A 116 -13.22 -22.37 -2.65
C THR A 116 -12.64 -21.24 -1.79
N SER A 117 -12.46 -20.05 -2.35
CA SER A 117 -12.00 -18.87 -1.60
C SER A 117 -13.13 -18.32 -0.73
N ASP A 118 -12.78 -17.45 0.22
CA ASP A 118 -13.75 -16.78 1.10
C ASP A 118 -14.91 -16.17 0.31
N PHE A 119 -16.11 -16.21 0.90
CA PHE A 119 -17.30 -15.64 0.29
C PHE A 119 -17.19 -14.13 0.11
N LEU A 120 -16.56 -13.43 1.07
CA LEU A 120 -16.43 -11.99 1.08
C LEU A 120 -14.96 -11.63 1.24
N ARG A 121 -14.50 -10.68 0.43
CA ARG A 121 -13.18 -10.06 0.61
C ARG A 121 -13.28 -8.55 0.41
N SER A 122 -12.65 -7.78 1.30
CA SER A 122 -12.63 -6.32 1.22
C SER A 122 -11.21 -5.81 1.05
N PHE A 123 -11.07 -4.72 0.29
CA PHE A 123 -9.82 -4.08 -0.03
C PHE A 123 -9.95 -2.56 0.17
N LYS A 124 -8.95 -1.93 0.79
CA LYS A 124 -8.88 -0.47 0.92
C LYS A 124 -8.00 0.11 -0.18
N MET A 125 -8.42 1.25 -0.73
CA MET A 125 -7.71 1.97 -1.77
C MET A 125 -7.37 3.37 -1.30
N VAL A 126 -6.11 3.76 -1.39
CA VAL A 126 -5.64 5.11 -1.04
C VAL A 126 -6.02 6.13 -2.12
N PRO A 127 -6.15 7.42 -1.79
CA PRO A 127 -6.37 8.47 -2.79
C PRO A 127 -5.32 8.42 -3.89
N GLY A 128 -5.71 8.65 -5.15
CA GLY A 128 -4.82 8.64 -6.32
C GLY A 128 -4.49 7.25 -6.88
N SER A 129 -4.93 6.18 -6.22
CA SER A 129 -4.61 4.82 -6.62
C SER A 129 -5.61 4.18 -7.59
N ARG A 130 -5.23 3.01 -8.11
CA ARG A 130 -6.05 2.19 -9.00
C ARG A 130 -6.00 0.72 -8.57
N MET A 131 -7.10 0.02 -8.77
CA MET A 131 -7.27 -1.42 -8.59
C MET A 131 -7.98 -1.97 -9.83
N SER A 132 -7.76 -3.24 -10.14
CA SER A 132 -8.58 -3.93 -11.14
C SER A 132 -9.10 -5.27 -10.65
N VAL A 133 -10.32 -5.62 -11.03
CA VAL A 133 -10.89 -6.95 -10.80
C VAL A 133 -11.19 -7.58 -12.15
N GLN A 134 -10.41 -8.60 -12.52
CA GLN A 134 -10.68 -9.41 -13.70
C GLN A 134 -11.56 -10.61 -13.32
N VAL A 135 -12.71 -10.77 -13.96
CA VAL A 135 -13.62 -11.90 -13.74
C VAL A 135 -13.59 -12.79 -14.97
N VAL A 136 -13.30 -14.08 -14.77
CA VAL A 136 -13.15 -15.06 -15.86
C VAL A 136 -13.98 -16.30 -15.59
N THR A 137 -14.82 -16.70 -16.55
CA THR A 137 -15.44 -18.02 -16.62
C THR A 137 -14.97 -18.77 -17.85
N LYS A 138 -14.94 -20.11 -17.76
CA LYS A 138 -14.58 -20.97 -18.90
C LYS A 138 -15.82 -21.48 -19.63
N SER A 139 -15.63 -22.42 -20.56
CA SER A 139 -16.59 -22.82 -21.57
C SER A 139 -17.85 -23.54 -21.06
N VAL A 140 -17.86 -24.02 -19.80
CA VAL A 140 -19.03 -24.67 -19.20
C VAL A 140 -19.80 -23.67 -18.36
N GLN A 141 -21.11 -23.53 -18.63
CA GLN A 141 -21.98 -22.66 -17.84
C GLN A 141 -22.28 -23.31 -16.48
N MET A 142 -21.68 -22.77 -15.43
CA MET A 142 -21.80 -23.29 -14.05
C MET A 142 -22.67 -22.42 -13.14
N ASN A 143 -23.37 -21.44 -13.72
CA ASN A 143 -24.14 -20.44 -12.98
C ASN A 143 -23.31 -19.75 -11.88
N SER A 144 -22.05 -19.48 -12.19
CA SER A 144 -21.17 -18.65 -11.37
C SER A 144 -21.76 -17.26 -11.25
N GLN A 145 -21.53 -16.63 -10.10
CA GLN A 145 -22.02 -15.30 -9.79
C GLN A 145 -20.92 -14.49 -9.11
N PHE A 146 -21.02 -13.17 -9.18
CA PHE A 146 -20.16 -12.28 -8.41
C PHE A 146 -20.85 -10.95 -8.16
N GLU A 147 -20.32 -10.19 -7.22
CA GLU A 147 -20.69 -8.80 -6.98
C GLU A 147 -19.46 -8.04 -6.50
N ILE A 148 -19.34 -6.78 -6.91
CA ILE A 148 -18.31 -5.84 -6.45
C ILE A 148 -19.03 -4.56 -6.00
N THR A 149 -18.94 -4.27 -4.72
CA THR A 149 -19.38 -3.00 -4.14
C THR A 149 -18.17 -2.08 -4.00
N VAL A 150 -18.29 -0.83 -4.47
CA VAL A 150 -17.28 0.21 -4.27
C VAL A 150 -17.90 1.36 -3.49
N GLN A 151 -17.40 1.60 -2.29
CA GLN A 151 -17.83 2.70 -1.42
C GLN A 151 -16.73 3.76 -1.42
N TYR A 152 -17.08 4.99 -1.81
CA TYR A 152 -16.15 6.12 -1.81
C TYR A 152 -16.40 7.01 -0.60
N HIS A 153 -15.33 7.45 0.03
CA HIS A 153 -15.35 8.31 1.21
C HIS A 153 -14.44 9.51 1.00
N ALA A 154 -14.76 10.63 1.63
CA ALA A 154 -13.90 11.81 1.59
C ALA A 154 -12.55 11.55 2.28
N ALA A 155 -11.46 12.03 1.68
CA ALA A 155 -10.13 12.04 2.26
C ALA A 155 -9.60 13.48 2.25
N ILE A 156 -9.25 14.00 3.42
CA ILE A 156 -8.47 15.24 3.54
C ILE A 156 -7.00 14.83 3.45
N ILE A 157 -6.28 15.35 2.45
CA ILE A 157 -4.87 15.05 2.28
C ILE A 157 -4.08 15.90 3.27
N GLY A 158 -3.41 15.23 4.20
CA GLY A 158 -2.62 15.92 5.22
C GLY A 158 -1.37 16.60 4.66
N GLN A 159 -0.65 17.26 5.56
CA GLN A 159 0.40 18.22 5.22
C GLN A 159 1.58 17.64 4.44
N ASN A 160 2.20 18.53 3.64
CA ASN A 160 3.48 18.29 2.99
C ASN A 160 4.60 18.96 3.83
N LEU A 161 5.46 18.13 4.41
CA LEU A 161 6.60 18.54 5.22
C LEU A 161 7.89 18.43 4.42
N LYS A 162 8.84 19.31 4.72
CA LYS A 162 10.22 19.15 4.26
C LYS A 162 11.00 18.36 5.31
N MET A 163 11.87 17.48 4.85
CA MET A 163 12.85 16.81 5.72
C MET A 163 13.70 17.88 6.42
N LYS A 164 13.75 17.78 7.75
CA LYS A 164 14.67 18.55 8.59
C LYS A 164 16.11 18.21 8.24
N THR A 165 17.00 19.17 8.48
CA THR A 165 18.44 19.08 8.20
C THR A 165 19.23 19.50 9.44
N GLY A 166 20.56 19.39 9.41
CA GLY A 166 21.41 19.95 10.47
C GLY A 166 21.43 19.17 11.78
N GLY A 167 21.28 17.83 11.72
CA GLY A 167 21.35 16.95 12.89
C GLY A 167 20.01 16.80 13.63
N GLU A 168 18.90 17.26 13.05
CA GLU A 168 17.56 16.95 13.54
C GLU A 168 17.01 15.68 12.89
N MET A 169 16.47 14.78 13.70
CA MET A 169 15.88 13.52 13.23
C MET A 169 14.49 13.76 12.65
N ASN A 170 14.19 13.11 11.53
CA ASN A 170 12.86 13.11 10.94
C ASN A 170 12.14 11.85 11.38
N PHE A 171 11.05 11.98 12.11
CA PHE A 171 10.23 10.87 12.54
C PHE A 171 8.76 11.22 12.42
N VAL A 172 7.94 10.19 12.35
CA VAL A 172 6.51 10.29 12.16
C VAL A 172 5.83 9.43 13.21
N ASP A 173 5.00 10.04 14.02
CA ASP A 173 4.00 9.32 14.81
C ASP A 173 2.67 9.46 14.07
N VAL A 174 2.19 8.38 13.47
CA VAL A 174 0.93 8.40 12.71
C VAL A 174 -0.24 8.83 13.60
N LYS A 175 -0.17 8.57 14.91
CA LYS A 175 -1.14 9.07 15.89
C LYS A 175 -1.26 10.57 15.90
N ALA A 176 -0.14 11.26 15.74
CA ALA A 176 -0.07 12.71 15.83
C ALA A 176 -0.44 13.41 14.51
N ILE A 177 -0.63 12.66 13.42
CA ILE A 177 -1.03 13.21 12.12
C ILE A 177 -2.54 13.44 12.07
N GLY A 178 -3.32 12.51 12.64
CA GLY A 178 -4.77 12.54 12.50
C GLY A 178 -5.46 13.46 13.47
N ASP A 179 -6.67 13.86 13.07
CA ASP A 179 -7.67 14.38 14.01
C ASP A 179 -8.59 13.22 14.44
N ASP A 180 -9.16 13.30 15.64
CA ASP A 180 -10.06 12.25 16.18
C ASP A 180 -11.35 12.07 15.34
N SER A 181 -11.51 12.81 14.23
CA SER A 181 -12.70 12.82 13.37
C SER A 181 -12.50 12.19 11.99
N SER A 182 -11.26 11.87 11.60
CA SER A 182 -10.92 11.40 10.25
C SER A 182 -10.45 9.94 10.25
N PHE A 183 -11.16 9.10 9.50
CA PHE A 183 -10.80 7.70 9.23
C PHE A 183 -9.63 7.57 8.26
N PHE A 184 -9.16 8.67 7.67
CA PHE A 184 -8.03 8.71 6.74
C PHE A 184 -7.05 9.77 7.21
N ASN A 185 -5.79 9.37 7.36
CA ASN A 185 -4.71 10.24 7.78
C ASN A 185 -3.52 10.09 6.85
N SER A 186 -2.89 11.20 6.47
CA SER A 186 -1.69 11.15 5.64
C SER A 186 -0.69 12.25 5.96
N VAL A 187 0.58 11.97 5.76
CA VAL A 187 1.63 13.00 5.76
C VAL A 187 2.60 12.71 4.62
N THR A 188 3.04 13.75 3.93
CA THR A 188 4.05 13.62 2.89
C THR A 188 5.33 14.30 3.33
N TYR A 189 6.46 13.63 3.19
CA TYR A 189 7.78 14.20 3.41
C TYR A 189 8.49 14.38 2.07
N THR A 190 9.16 15.52 1.93
CA THR A 190 9.96 15.87 0.75
C THR A 190 11.40 16.17 1.17
N GLY A 191 12.34 15.48 0.54
CA GLY A 191 13.78 15.62 0.74
C GLY A 191 14.46 16.27 -0.47
N THR A 192 15.77 16.47 -0.36
CA THR A 192 16.64 16.88 -1.48
C THR A 192 17.20 15.69 -2.25
N GLU A 193 17.05 14.48 -1.70
CA GLU A 193 17.49 13.21 -2.25
C GLU A 193 16.50 12.09 -1.84
N PRO A 194 16.65 10.85 -2.33
CA PRO A 194 15.83 9.72 -1.92
C PRO A 194 15.82 9.54 -0.39
N ILE A 195 14.67 9.10 0.12
CA ILE A 195 14.41 8.96 1.55
C ILE A 195 14.41 7.47 1.90
N LEU A 196 15.23 7.09 2.87
CA LEU A 196 15.12 5.83 3.59
C LEU A 196 14.02 5.97 4.66
N VAL A 197 13.04 5.08 4.59
CA VAL A 197 11.98 4.91 5.58
C VAL A 197 12.28 3.65 6.37
N THR A 198 12.40 3.78 7.69
CA THR A 198 12.52 2.64 8.62
C THR A 198 11.33 2.62 9.55
N LEU A 199 10.84 1.42 9.86
CA LEU A 199 9.76 1.23 10.82
C LEU A 199 10.36 1.26 12.23
N ALA A 200 9.79 2.08 13.11
CA ALA A 200 10.19 2.20 14.51
C ALA A 200 9.16 1.50 15.42
N THR A 201 8.84 0.24 15.11
CA THR A 201 7.93 -0.57 15.94
C THR A 201 8.66 -1.79 16.48
N ASP A 202 8.08 -2.43 17.48
CA ASP A 202 8.62 -3.69 17.96
C ASP A 202 8.38 -4.80 16.94
N GLN A 203 9.40 -5.61 16.69
CA GLN A 203 9.31 -6.75 15.77
C GLN A 203 8.44 -7.90 16.31
N ASN A 204 7.57 -7.68 17.30
CA ASN A 204 6.75 -8.71 17.92
C ASN A 204 5.25 -8.43 17.83
N SER A 205 4.83 -7.27 17.30
CA SER A 205 3.40 -6.92 17.13
C SER A 205 2.90 -7.18 15.70
N PHE A 206 3.19 -8.36 15.13
CA PHE A 206 2.89 -8.69 13.71
C PHE A 206 1.40 -8.76 13.33
N ASP A 207 0.48 -8.74 14.29
CA ASP A 207 -0.95 -8.83 14.01
C ASP A 207 -1.58 -7.43 13.92
N GLY A 208 -1.97 -7.01 12.70
CA GLY A 208 -2.94 -5.92 12.52
C GLY A 208 -2.54 -4.74 11.62
N TYR A 209 -1.46 -4.80 10.85
CA TYR A 209 -1.00 -3.63 10.06
C TYR A 209 -1.66 -3.50 8.67
N THR A 210 -2.82 -4.12 8.48
CA THR A 210 -3.48 -4.23 7.18
C THR A 210 -4.06 -2.91 6.66
N ASN A 211 -4.06 -1.86 7.50
CA ASN A 211 -4.71 -0.58 7.25
C ASN A 211 -3.74 0.60 7.08
N CYS A 212 -2.44 0.35 6.97
CA CYS A 212 -1.44 1.39 6.74
C CYS A 212 -0.61 1.15 5.51
N TYR A 213 -0.27 2.26 4.85
CA TYR A 213 0.40 2.26 3.56
C TYR A 213 1.54 3.27 3.55
N VAL A 214 2.61 2.93 2.84
CA VAL A 214 3.70 3.83 2.50
C VAL A 214 3.73 3.95 0.98
N ILE A 215 3.71 5.18 0.49
CA ILE A 215 3.71 5.51 -0.93
C ILE A 215 5.10 6.07 -1.24
N ASP A 216 5.81 5.42 -2.17
CA ASP A 216 6.97 6.01 -2.83
C ASP A 216 6.47 7.09 -3.80
N GLY A 217 6.69 8.36 -3.47
CA GLY A 217 6.10 9.50 -4.16
C GLY A 217 5.20 10.35 -3.26
N THR A 218 4.27 11.07 -3.91
CA THR A 218 3.20 11.82 -3.24
C THR A 218 1.85 11.18 -3.53
N ILE A 219 0.79 11.58 -2.82
CA ILE A 219 -0.59 11.13 -3.12
C ILE A 219 -0.96 11.27 -4.61
N GLN A 220 -0.53 12.35 -5.27
CA GLN A 220 -0.85 12.61 -6.68
C GLN A 220 0.08 11.89 -7.65
N ASN A 221 1.34 11.66 -7.25
CA ASN A 221 2.38 11.11 -8.10
C ASN A 221 2.98 9.87 -7.42
N GLN A 222 2.23 8.77 -7.47
CA GLN A 222 2.60 7.50 -6.85
C GLN A 222 3.49 6.70 -7.81
N VAL A 223 4.66 6.28 -7.36
CA VAL A 223 5.48 5.27 -8.05
C VAL A 223 5.01 3.88 -7.67
N GLN A 224 4.84 3.66 -6.36
CA GLN A 224 4.44 2.39 -5.81
C GLN A 224 3.80 2.60 -4.45
N VAL A 225 2.78 1.79 -4.16
CA VAL A 225 2.15 1.73 -2.83
C VAL A 225 2.57 0.43 -2.16
N TYR A 226 3.00 0.53 -0.91
CA TYR A 226 3.36 -0.59 -0.06
C TYR A 226 2.39 -0.67 1.10
N GLN A 227 1.94 -1.87 1.44
CA GLN A 227 1.32 -2.09 2.74
C GLN A 227 2.43 -2.14 3.80
N VAL A 228 2.18 -1.61 5.00
CA VAL A 228 3.20 -1.65 6.08
C VAL A 228 3.58 -3.09 6.43
N ASP A 229 2.65 -4.04 6.30
CA ASP A 229 2.94 -5.48 6.42
C ASP A 229 4.09 -5.94 5.51
N ASP A 230 4.16 -5.43 4.27
CA ASP A 230 5.23 -5.77 3.32
C ASP A 230 6.60 -5.22 3.78
N LEU A 231 6.58 -4.14 4.59
CA LEU A 231 7.78 -3.50 5.11
C LEU A 231 8.31 -4.18 6.38
N LEU A 232 7.49 -4.94 7.12
CA LEU A 232 7.97 -5.65 8.31
C LEU A 232 9.08 -6.64 7.97
N HIS A 233 8.90 -7.38 6.87
CA HIS A 233 9.87 -8.37 6.42
C HIS A 233 11.15 -7.75 5.83
N LYS A 234 11.07 -6.51 5.33
CA LYS A 234 12.21 -5.79 4.74
C LYS A 234 12.88 -4.84 5.73
N SER A 235 12.15 -4.46 6.78
CA SER A 235 12.45 -3.45 7.81
C SER A 235 12.79 -2.04 7.29
N ARG A 236 12.79 -1.82 5.96
CA ARG A 236 13.08 -0.55 5.32
C ARG A 236 12.55 -0.45 3.89
N LEU A 237 12.32 0.79 3.46
CA LEU A 237 12.04 1.19 2.08
C LEU A 237 12.94 2.36 1.72
N THR A 238 13.55 2.35 0.54
CA THR A 238 14.21 3.55 -0.02
C THR A 238 13.38 4.02 -1.19
N THR A 239 12.96 5.28 -1.17
CA THR A 239 12.14 5.86 -2.24
C THR A 239 12.91 5.97 -3.55
N THR A 240 12.21 5.97 -4.67
CA THR A 240 12.78 6.20 -6.00
C THR A 240 12.98 7.69 -6.24
N TYR A 241 12.03 8.50 -5.77
CA TYR A 241 12.11 9.97 -5.79
C TYR A 241 12.41 10.54 -4.42
N ASN A 242 12.43 11.86 -4.31
CA ASN A 242 12.76 12.57 -3.07
C ASN A 242 11.51 12.80 -2.19
N SER A 243 10.51 11.94 -2.26
CA SER A 243 9.27 12.10 -1.51
C SER A 243 8.68 10.76 -1.09
N VAL A 244 8.09 10.74 0.09
CA VAL A 244 7.32 9.62 0.63
C VAL A 244 6.02 10.14 1.22
N THR A 245 4.91 9.44 1.01
CA THR A 245 3.67 9.66 1.76
C THR A 245 3.40 8.46 2.66
N ILE A 246 3.09 8.71 3.93
CA ILE A 246 2.58 7.72 4.87
C ILE A 246 1.08 7.92 5.00
N VAL A 247 0.32 6.83 4.93
CA VAL A 247 -1.15 6.82 4.97
C VAL A 247 -1.65 5.81 6.00
N SER A 248 -2.67 6.18 6.78
CA SER A 248 -3.36 5.29 7.72
C SER A 248 -4.88 5.38 7.58
N PHE A 249 -5.53 4.23 7.73
CA PHE A 249 -6.98 4.08 7.84
C PHE A 249 -7.45 3.54 9.22
N ASP A 250 -6.56 3.51 10.21
CA ASP A 250 -6.81 2.85 11.51
C ASP A 250 -6.42 3.70 12.71
N GLU A 251 -6.96 3.33 13.88
CA GLU A 251 -6.60 3.83 15.21
C GLU A 251 -5.33 3.15 15.76
N LEU A 252 -4.80 2.12 15.09
CA LEU A 252 -3.52 1.51 15.45
C LEU A 252 -2.38 2.31 14.84
N TYR A 253 -1.57 2.91 15.70
CA TYR A 253 -0.64 3.97 15.34
C TYR A 253 0.79 3.46 15.12
N PHE A 254 1.35 3.73 13.95
CA PHE A 254 2.71 3.37 13.58
C PHE A 254 3.68 4.53 13.66
N GLN A 255 4.94 4.15 13.81
CA GLN A 255 6.03 5.07 14.02
C GLN A 255 7.10 4.80 12.97
N PHE A 256 7.55 5.84 12.30
CA PHE A 256 8.56 5.76 11.26
C PHE A 256 9.69 6.72 11.57
N VAL A 257 10.90 6.36 11.15
CA VAL A 257 12.03 7.28 11.08
C VAL A 257 12.46 7.39 9.62
N LEU A 258 12.76 8.62 9.22
CA LEU A 258 13.06 9.00 7.85
C LEU A 258 14.48 9.58 7.80
N ASN A 259 15.27 9.10 6.86
CA ASN A 259 16.62 9.61 6.64
C ASN A 259 16.84 9.89 5.16
N PRO A 260 17.61 10.92 4.78
CA PRO A 260 18.22 10.97 3.47
C PRO A 260 19.02 9.68 3.21
N ALA A 261 18.93 9.13 2.00
CA ALA A 261 19.58 7.87 1.66
C ALA A 261 21.11 7.92 1.84
N SER A 262 21.73 9.10 1.65
CA SER A 262 23.15 9.31 1.90
C SER A 262 23.57 9.09 3.36
N GLU A 263 22.68 9.36 4.34
CA GLU A 263 22.97 9.16 5.77
C GLU A 263 22.98 7.67 6.15
N ALA A 264 22.27 6.83 5.39
CA ALA A 264 22.26 5.38 5.59
C ALA A 264 23.39 4.64 4.85
N ALA A 265 23.90 5.22 3.76
CA ALA A 265 24.86 4.58 2.86
C ALA A 265 26.17 4.08 3.52
N PRO A 266 26.71 4.74 4.57
CA PRO A 266 27.93 4.27 5.23
C PRO A 266 27.76 2.99 6.05
N PHE A 267 26.51 2.59 6.36
CA PHE A 267 26.23 1.49 7.29
C PHE A 267 25.78 0.24 6.55
N THR A 268 26.11 -0.94 7.09
CA THR A 268 25.53 -2.20 6.60
C THR A 268 24.02 -2.24 6.83
N SER A 269 23.57 -1.56 7.89
CA SER A 269 22.16 -1.38 8.23
C SER A 269 21.97 -0.13 9.08
N LEU A 270 20.98 0.69 8.69
CA LEU A 270 20.38 1.75 9.50
C LEU A 270 18.94 1.33 9.81
N THR A 271 18.60 1.21 11.08
CA THR A 271 17.25 0.81 11.55
C THR A 271 16.79 1.74 12.65
N SER A 272 15.49 1.73 12.94
CA SER A 272 14.90 2.54 14.00
C SER A 272 14.15 1.70 15.02
N SER A 273 14.06 2.19 16.26
CA SER A 273 13.24 1.60 17.30
C SER A 273 12.54 2.68 18.13
N ALA A 274 11.29 2.41 18.50
CA ALA A 274 10.60 3.23 19.49
C ALA A 274 11.03 2.84 20.90
N ILE A 275 11.29 3.85 21.74
CA ILE A 275 11.64 3.64 23.14
C ILE A 275 10.38 3.30 23.95
N LYS A 276 10.44 2.16 24.66
CA LYS A 276 9.38 1.70 25.58
C LYS A 276 9.63 2.15 27.01
N GLN A 277 8.60 2.04 27.85
CA GLN A 277 8.71 2.30 29.30
C GLN A 277 9.49 1.22 30.05
N THR A 278 9.50 0.00 29.52
CA THR A 278 10.27 -1.14 30.04
C THR A 278 11.63 -1.21 29.35
N ASP A 279 12.60 -1.87 30.01
CA ASP A 279 13.90 -2.14 29.40
C ASP A 279 13.73 -3.05 28.17
N ASP A 280 14.18 -2.57 27.02
CA ASP A 280 14.38 -3.38 25.82
C ASP A 280 15.89 -3.59 25.63
N TYR A 281 16.27 -4.84 25.37
CA TYR A 281 17.66 -5.23 25.15
C TYR A 281 17.97 -5.27 23.66
N TYR A 282 19.08 -4.65 23.28
CA TYR A 282 19.55 -4.55 21.90
C TYR A 282 20.92 -5.16 21.77
N TYR A 283 21.16 -5.75 20.60
CA TYR A 283 22.43 -6.33 20.22
C TYR A 283 22.89 -5.75 18.89
N LEU A 284 24.04 -5.07 18.90
CA LEU A 284 24.61 -4.46 17.71
C LEU A 284 25.85 -5.25 17.28
N LEU A 285 25.97 -5.46 15.97
CA LEU A 285 27.06 -6.22 15.34
C LEU A 285 27.54 -5.51 14.07
N GLY A 286 28.85 -5.31 13.96
CA GLY A 286 29.51 -4.75 12.79
C GLY A 286 29.28 -3.26 12.64
N ASN A 287 29.41 -2.78 11.40
CA ASN A 287 29.14 -1.38 11.04
C ASN A 287 27.63 -1.12 10.87
N ARG A 288 26.97 -0.65 11.92
CA ARG A 288 25.51 -0.43 11.99
C ARG A 288 25.17 0.83 12.75
N ALA A 289 24.01 1.41 12.43
CA ALA A 289 23.42 2.49 13.20
C ALA A 289 21.98 2.14 13.58
N VAL A 290 21.59 2.47 14.82
CA VAL A 290 20.23 2.29 15.32
C VAL A 290 19.72 3.58 15.92
N GLU A 291 18.61 4.08 15.37
CA GLU A 291 17.96 5.31 15.79
C GLU A 291 16.86 5.00 16.79
N PHE A 292 16.87 5.72 17.91
CA PHE A 292 15.93 5.53 19.00
C PHE A 292 15.10 6.78 19.16
N VAL A 293 13.78 6.63 19.14
CA VAL A 293 12.84 7.74 19.32
C VAL A 293 11.91 7.45 20.49
N ASN A 294 11.90 8.33 21.49
CA ASN A 294 10.91 8.28 22.55
C ASN A 294 9.65 9.05 22.13
N PHE A 295 8.69 8.39 21.49
CA PHE A 295 7.48 9.05 21.02
C PHE A 295 6.61 9.65 22.14
N ASN A 296 6.64 9.06 23.34
CA ASN A 296 5.76 9.45 24.45
C ASN A 296 6.30 10.57 25.35
N SER A 297 7.61 10.82 25.38
CA SER A 297 8.22 11.81 26.29
C SER A 297 9.54 12.35 25.72
N VAL A 298 10.24 13.17 26.50
CA VAL A 298 11.70 13.36 26.41
C VAL A 298 12.36 12.54 27.54
N GLY A 299 13.60 12.11 27.34
CA GLY A 299 14.34 11.32 28.32
C GLY A 299 14.53 9.86 27.89
N ILE A 300 15.77 9.43 27.79
CA ILE A 300 16.13 8.04 27.47
C ILE A 300 17.23 7.60 28.45
N LEU A 301 17.01 6.48 29.12
CA LEU A 301 18.01 5.82 29.97
C LEU A 301 18.68 4.71 29.16
N MET A 302 20.00 4.73 29.10
CA MET A 302 20.83 3.62 28.60
C MET A 302 21.52 2.95 29.79
N ASP A 303 21.48 1.62 29.81
CA ASP A 303 22.03 0.82 30.90
C ASP A 303 22.53 -0.54 30.38
N ASN A 304 23.09 -1.37 31.26
CA ASN A 304 23.52 -2.75 31.00
C ASN A 304 24.39 -2.90 29.74
N VAL A 305 25.28 -1.93 29.49
CA VAL A 305 26.16 -1.96 28.33
C VAL A 305 27.27 -2.98 28.58
N ARG A 306 27.37 -3.97 27.69
CA ARG A 306 28.41 -4.99 27.73
C ARG A 306 29.03 -5.13 26.36
N MET A 307 30.34 -4.89 26.32
CA MET A 307 31.17 -5.01 25.12
C MET A 307 31.66 -6.45 24.97
N ASP A 308 31.46 -7.03 23.80
CA ASP A 308 32.02 -8.33 23.45
C ASP A 308 33.33 -8.22 22.66
N THR A 309 33.57 -7.07 22.01
CA THR A 309 34.76 -6.77 21.22
C THR A 309 35.52 -5.61 21.85
N GLU A 310 36.83 -5.79 22.06
CA GLU A 310 37.70 -4.73 22.57
C GLU A 310 38.93 -4.57 21.65
N PRO A 311 39.25 -3.35 21.17
CA PRO A 311 38.53 -2.09 21.37
C PRO A 311 37.25 -2.02 20.51
N CYS A 312 36.16 -1.51 21.09
CA CYS A 312 34.94 -1.17 20.33
C CYS A 312 34.83 0.36 20.14
N ASN A 313 34.75 0.80 18.89
CA ASN A 313 34.42 2.17 18.53
C ASN A 313 32.91 2.33 18.30
N ALA A 314 32.17 2.60 19.38
CA ALA A 314 30.75 2.92 19.31
C ALA A 314 30.46 4.26 19.99
N THR A 315 29.53 5.03 19.43
CA THR A 315 29.15 6.35 19.93
C THR A 315 27.64 6.52 19.94
N VAL A 316 27.15 7.33 20.88
CA VAL A 316 25.77 7.81 20.93
C VAL A 316 25.77 9.25 20.45
N VAL A 317 24.95 9.57 19.45
CA VAL A 317 24.85 10.92 18.86
C VAL A 317 23.44 11.48 18.96
N SER A 318 23.31 12.80 19.01
CA SER A 318 22.08 13.53 19.36
C SER A 318 20.97 13.55 18.30
N GLY A 319 21.13 12.83 17.19
CA GLY A 319 20.28 12.94 16.00
C GLY A 319 20.61 11.86 14.98
N PRO A 320 20.29 12.04 13.69
CA PRO A 320 20.62 11.08 12.64
C PRO A 320 22.14 10.90 12.52
N PRO A 321 22.63 9.80 11.90
CA PRO A 321 24.05 9.46 11.85
C PRO A 321 24.84 10.30 10.83
N ASN A 322 24.82 11.62 10.99
CA ASN A 322 25.52 12.59 10.16
C ASN A 322 26.44 13.51 10.97
N ASN A 323 27.29 14.28 10.27
CA ASN A 323 28.31 15.12 10.88
C ASN A 323 27.76 16.34 11.65
N SER A 324 26.46 16.64 11.53
CA SER A 324 25.82 17.71 12.30
C SER A 324 25.34 17.25 13.68
N SER A 325 25.19 15.93 13.88
CA SER A 325 24.83 15.36 15.18
C SER A 325 25.98 15.46 16.18
N LYS A 326 25.66 15.83 17.42
CA LYS A 326 26.64 15.95 18.51
C LYS A 326 26.85 14.60 19.17
N VAL A 327 28.09 14.25 19.49
CA VAL A 327 28.39 13.09 20.33
C VAL A 327 27.86 13.35 21.74
N LEU A 328 26.95 12.51 22.21
CA LEU A 328 26.40 12.52 23.56
C LEU A 328 27.18 11.62 24.50
N LEU A 329 27.67 10.49 24.00
CA LEU A 329 28.43 9.52 24.76
C LEU A 329 29.40 8.77 23.83
N ASP A 330 30.64 8.63 24.26
CA ASP A 330 31.62 7.74 23.63
C ASP A 330 31.68 6.44 24.44
N LEU A 331 31.32 5.32 23.81
CA LEU A 331 31.32 4.02 24.48
C LEU A 331 32.69 3.35 24.45
N SER A 332 33.61 3.82 23.60
CA SER A 332 34.99 3.30 23.54
C SER A 332 35.79 3.60 24.81
N THR A 333 35.33 4.57 25.61
CA THR A 333 35.95 4.95 26.88
C THR A 333 35.41 4.19 28.09
N TYR A 334 34.56 3.17 27.89
CA TYR A 334 33.89 2.40 28.95
C TYR A 334 33.26 3.29 30.04
N PRO A 335 32.32 4.18 29.67
CA PRO A 335 31.72 5.10 30.63
C PRO A 335 30.95 4.35 31.72
N LEU A 336 30.88 4.96 32.92
CA LEU A 336 30.07 4.43 34.03
C LEU A 336 28.60 4.39 33.63
N MET A 337 27.90 3.31 33.95
CA MET A 337 26.47 3.13 33.70
C MET A 337 25.67 3.23 35.01
N PRO A 338 24.37 3.62 34.97
CA PRO A 338 23.60 3.99 33.78
C PRO A 338 23.86 5.43 33.29
N GLN A 339 23.44 5.72 32.05
CA GLN A 339 23.53 7.05 31.43
C GLN A 339 22.13 7.56 31.06
N ASN A 340 21.77 8.77 31.53
CA ASN A 340 20.48 9.39 31.25
C ASN A 340 20.65 10.53 30.24
N PHE A 341 19.88 10.49 29.16
CA PHE A 341 19.90 11.49 28.11
C PHE A 341 18.57 12.25 28.10
N ASN A 342 18.61 13.57 28.38
CA ASN A 342 17.43 14.42 28.28
C ASN A 342 17.16 14.84 26.83
N VAL A 343 16.88 13.87 25.96
CA VAL A 343 16.63 14.04 24.53
C VAL A 343 15.38 13.28 24.11
N LYS A 344 14.76 13.72 23.01
CA LYS A 344 13.63 13.01 22.38
C LYS A 344 14.08 11.76 21.63
N TYR A 345 15.29 11.82 21.06
CA TYR A 345 15.87 10.78 20.24
C TYR A 345 17.40 10.81 20.31
N PHE A 346 18.04 9.69 19.96
CA PHE A 346 19.47 9.61 19.68
C PHE A 346 19.73 8.49 18.68
N THR A 347 20.95 8.43 18.14
CA THR A 347 21.41 7.30 17.33
C THR A 347 22.62 6.67 17.98
N ILE A 348 22.67 5.34 18.00
CA ILE A 348 23.86 4.58 18.37
C ILE A 348 24.56 4.16 17.09
N ILE A 349 25.78 4.61 16.91
CA ILE A 349 26.64 4.27 15.77
C ILE A 349 27.68 3.25 16.26
N SER A 350 27.65 2.06 15.67
CA SER A 350 28.59 0.97 15.89
C SER A 350 29.53 0.88 14.70
N ASN A 351 30.84 1.04 14.91
CA ASN A 351 31.85 0.87 13.88
C ASN A 351 32.62 -0.44 14.13
N GLU A 352 32.21 -1.52 13.46
CA GLU A 352 32.82 -2.85 13.58
C GLU A 352 32.83 -3.41 15.02
N CYS A 353 31.83 -3.04 15.84
CA CYS A 353 31.69 -3.51 17.21
C CYS A 353 30.72 -4.67 17.36
N ARG A 354 30.82 -5.36 18.50
CA ARG A 354 29.82 -6.26 19.03
C ARG A 354 29.52 -5.92 20.48
N PHE A 355 28.28 -5.55 20.79
CA PHE A 355 27.89 -5.21 22.15
C PHE A 355 26.37 -5.31 22.37
N GLU A 356 26.01 -5.52 23.63
CA GLU A 356 24.63 -5.49 24.11
C GLU A 356 24.41 -4.28 25.03
N PHE A 357 23.19 -3.77 25.04
CA PHE A 357 22.76 -2.70 25.94
C PHE A 357 21.25 -2.74 26.14
N SER A 358 20.75 -2.07 27.18
CA SER A 358 19.33 -1.82 27.35
C SER A 358 19.00 -0.33 27.24
N VAL A 359 17.85 -0.02 26.65
CA VAL A 359 17.28 1.33 26.65
C VAL A 359 15.83 1.34 27.09
N ARG A 360 15.42 2.40 27.77
CA ARG A 360 14.02 2.68 28.12
C ARG A 360 13.74 4.16 28.28
N ALA A 361 12.47 4.52 28.31
CA ALA A 361 12.01 5.87 28.58
C ALA A 361 12.42 6.28 30.00
N SER A 362 12.99 7.48 30.13
CA SER A 362 13.32 8.08 31.41
C SER A 362 12.33 9.20 31.70
N ASN A 363 11.58 9.08 32.80
CA ASN A 363 10.70 10.16 33.28
C ASN A 363 11.45 11.17 34.17
N ARG A 364 12.78 11.02 34.33
CA ARG A 364 13.59 11.92 35.15
C ARG A 364 14.10 13.09 34.32
N ILE A 365 13.39 14.21 34.44
CA ILE A 365 13.97 15.53 34.20
C ILE A 365 14.73 15.86 35.50
N GLU A 366 16.04 15.64 35.51
CA GLU A 366 16.91 16.16 36.57
C GLU A 366 17.33 17.61 36.26
#